data_AF-A0A8K0NUU6-F1
#
_entry.id   AF-A0A8K0NUU6-F1
#
_cell.length_a   1.000
_cell.length_b   1.000
_cell.length_c   1.000
_cell.angle_alpha   90.00
_cell.angle_beta   90.00
_cell.angle_gamma   90.00
#
_symmetry.space_group_name_H-M   'P 1'
#
loop_
_entity.id
_entity.type
_entity.pdbx_description
1 polymer ?
#
loop_
_entity_poly.entity_id
_entity_poly.type
_entity_poly.pdbx_seq_one_letter_code
_entity_poly.pdbx_strand_id
1 'polypeptide(L)'
;MANVGGPKQCKRKLLMAVVESQLPYGAEIWASALNTEKYRKRITVVQRRGALRVACSYRTVSEAAVLTIAGTIPIDLLAKERKPLPEKK
;
A
#
# COMPACT_ATOMS: atom_id res chain seq x y z
N MET A 1 -15.44 -12.55 0.59
CA MET A 1 -14.46 -13.53 1.12
C MET A 1 -14.39 -13.39 2.62
N ALA A 2 -14.66 -14.49 3.32
CA ALA A 2 -14.69 -14.55 4.77
C ALA A 2 -13.29 -14.30 5.37
N ASN A 3 -13.25 -13.67 6.55
CA ASN A 3 -12.01 -13.48 7.30
C ASN A 3 -11.58 -14.79 8.00
N VAL A 4 -12.47 -15.78 8.07
CA VAL A 4 -12.29 -17.10 8.68
C VAL A 4 -12.29 -18.18 7.59
N GLY A 5 -11.53 -19.26 7.79
CA GLY A 5 -11.50 -20.41 6.87
C GLY A 5 -10.76 -20.20 5.54
N GLY A 6 -10.14 -19.03 5.33
CA GLY A 6 -9.38 -18.70 4.12
C GLY A 6 -7.87 -19.02 4.20
N PRO A 7 -7.08 -18.61 3.19
CA PRO A 7 -5.63 -18.79 3.16
C PRO A 7 -4.94 -18.25 4.42
N LYS A 8 -3.87 -18.91 4.89
CA LYS A 8 -3.04 -18.41 6.00
C LYS A 8 -2.43 -17.04 5.69
N GLN A 9 -2.10 -16.27 6.73
CA GLN A 9 -1.52 -14.92 6.63
C GLN A 9 -0.29 -14.87 5.69
N CYS A 10 0.60 -15.87 5.74
CA CYS A 10 1.80 -15.93 4.90
C CYS A 10 1.48 -15.85 3.40
N LYS A 11 0.44 -16.58 2.93
CA LYS A 11 0.02 -16.55 1.53
C LYS A 11 -0.54 -15.18 1.14
N ARG A 12 -1.27 -14.52 2.05
CA ARG A 12 -1.82 -13.17 1.82
C ARG A 12 -0.71 -12.12 1.79
N LYS A 13 0.30 -12.25 2.66
CA LYS A 13 1.49 -11.39 2.66
C LYS A 13 2.28 -11.52 1.36
N LEU A 14 2.45 -12.74 0.83
CA LEU A 14 3.10 -12.96 -0.45
C LEU A 14 2.39 -12.19 -1.58
N LEU A 15 1.06 -12.30 -1.67
CA LEU A 15 0.28 -11.55 -2.66
C LEU A 15 0.38 -10.03 -2.45
N MET A 16 0.39 -9.58 -1.19
CA MET A 16 0.59 -8.16 -0.88
C MET A 16 1.97 -7.66 -1.31
N ALA A 17 3.03 -8.45 -1.10
CA ALA A 17 4.39 -8.10 -1.51
C ALA A 17 4.52 -7.94 -3.03
N VAL A 18 3.82 -8.77 -3.83
CA VAL A 18 3.76 -8.60 -5.28
C VAL A 18 3.14 -7.25 -5.65
N VAL A 19 2.03 -6.88 -4.99
CA VAL A 19 1.36 -5.60 -5.20
C VAL A 19 2.25 -4.43 -4.78
N GLU A 20 2.95 -4.53 -3.65
CA GLU A 20 3.90 -3.51 -3.16
C GLU A 20 5.12 -3.35 -4.08
N SER A 21 5.54 -4.40 -4.80
CA SER A 21 6.60 -4.30 -5.81
C SER A 21 6.14 -3.61 -7.09
N GLN A 22 4.91 -3.89 -7.53
CA GLN A 22 4.34 -3.37 -8.78
C GLN A 22 3.82 -1.93 -8.68
N LEU A 23 3.11 -1.58 -7.60
CA LEU A 23 2.54 -0.26 -7.37
C LEU A 23 3.53 0.90 -7.67
N PRO A 24 4.76 0.88 -7.13
CA PRO A 24 5.76 1.93 -7.34
C PRO A 24 6.59 1.84 -8.63
N TYR A 25 6.28 0.92 -9.56
CA TYR A 25 7.07 0.72 -10.79
C TYR A 25 7.25 1.99 -11.65
N GLY A 26 6.28 2.91 -11.62
CA GLY A 26 6.34 4.21 -12.32
C GLY A 26 6.44 5.43 -11.41
N ALA A 27 6.89 5.26 -10.17
CA ALA A 27 6.83 6.31 -9.15
C ALA A 27 7.50 7.62 -9.59
N GLU A 28 8.55 7.56 -10.41
CA GLU A 28 9.23 8.75 -10.94
C GLU A 28 8.29 9.73 -11.66
N ILE A 29 7.28 9.19 -12.35
CA ILE A 29 6.33 9.97 -13.15
C ILE A 29 5.19 10.50 -12.29
N TRP A 30 4.61 9.66 -11.43
CA TRP A 30 3.37 9.99 -10.72
C TRP A 30 3.54 10.30 -9.23
N ALA A 31 4.72 10.13 -8.62
CA ALA A 31 4.93 10.42 -7.20
C ALA A 31 4.61 11.88 -6.85
N SER A 32 4.87 12.82 -7.76
CA SER A 32 4.49 14.23 -7.59
C SER A 32 2.97 14.43 -7.48
N ALA A 33 2.17 13.59 -8.14
CA ALA A 33 0.72 13.65 -8.07
C ALA A 33 0.18 13.26 -6.69
N LEU A 34 0.96 12.57 -5.85
CA LEU A 34 0.55 12.24 -4.48
C LEU A 34 0.46 13.46 -3.55
N ASN A 35 0.97 14.62 -3.97
CA ASN A 35 0.72 15.89 -3.27
C ASN A 35 -0.77 16.24 -3.24
N THR A 36 -1.55 15.74 -4.20
CA THR A 36 -3.00 15.88 -4.21
C THR A 36 -3.65 14.74 -3.43
N GLU A 37 -4.35 15.10 -2.35
CA GLU A 37 -5.00 14.14 -1.44
C GLU A 37 -5.93 13.15 -2.17
N LYS A 38 -6.65 13.59 -3.19
CA LYS A 38 -7.52 12.74 -4.02
C LYS A 38 -6.76 11.57 -4.65
N TYR A 39 -5.56 11.82 -5.19
CA TYR A 39 -4.74 10.77 -5.81
C TYR A 39 -4.10 9.88 -4.75
N ARG A 40 -3.65 10.46 -3.64
CA ARG A 40 -3.14 9.71 -2.49
C ARG A 40 -4.19 8.73 -1.94
N LYS A 41 -5.42 9.19 -1.71
CA LYS A 41 -6.53 8.32 -1.24
C LYS A 41 -6.80 7.20 -2.24
N ARG A 42 -6.86 7.51 -3.54
CA ARG A 42 -7.10 6.51 -4.59
C ARG A 42 -6.07 5.38 -4.57
N ILE A 43 -4.78 5.70 -4.48
CA ILE A 43 -3.73 4.68 -4.50
C ILE A 43 -3.69 3.88 -3.20
N THR A 44 -3.97 4.52 -2.06
CA THR A 44 -3.92 3.85 -0.75
C THR A 44 -5.07 2.86 -0.56
N VAL A 45 -6.19 3.02 -1.27
CA VAL A 45 -7.27 2.01 -1.34
C VAL A 45 -6.74 0.63 -1.79
N VAL A 46 -5.73 0.59 -2.67
CA VAL A 46 -5.13 -0.68 -3.13
C VAL A 46 -4.40 -1.36 -1.98
N GLN A 47 -3.51 -0.63 -1.29
CA GLN A 47 -2.79 -1.18 -0.14
C GLN A 47 -3.73 -1.56 1.00
N ARG A 48 -4.72 -0.72 1.30
CA ARG A 48 -5.74 -0.96 2.33
C ARG A 48 -6.50 -2.27 2.07
N ARG A 49 -6.88 -2.54 0.81
CA ARG A 49 -7.55 -3.80 0.45
C ARG A 49 -6.68 -5.02 0.76
N GLY A 50 -5.40 -4.97 0.41
CA GLY A 50 -4.45 -6.05 0.71
C GLY A 50 -4.21 -6.19 2.21
N ALA A 51 -3.98 -5.09 2.92
CA ALA A 51 -3.73 -5.05 4.35
C ALA A 51 -4.91 -5.60 5.17
N LEU A 52 -6.15 -5.25 4.83
CA LEU A 52 -7.37 -5.83 5.43
C LEU A 52 -7.38 -7.36 5.30
N ARG A 53 -6.91 -7.90 4.17
CA ARG A 53 -6.82 -9.35 3.96
C ARG A 53 -5.69 -9.95 4.78
N VAL A 54 -4.51 -9.34 4.79
CA VAL A 54 -3.35 -9.80 5.57
C VAL A 54 -3.68 -9.85 7.06
N ALA A 55 -4.33 -8.81 7.58
CA ALA A 55 -4.68 -8.69 9.00
C ALA A 55 -5.98 -9.41 9.40
N CYS A 56 -6.73 -10.00 8.46
CA CYS A 56 -8.07 -10.55 8.71
C CYS A 56 -9.06 -9.55 9.36
N SER A 57 -8.86 -8.25 9.15
CA SER A 57 -9.58 -7.21 9.90
C SER A 57 -10.91 -6.79 9.22
N TYR A 58 -11.75 -6.11 9.99
CA TYR A 58 -13.03 -5.59 9.51
C TYR A 58 -12.83 -4.35 8.62
N ARG A 59 -13.79 -4.10 7.71
CA ARG A 59 -13.73 -2.98 6.76
C ARG A 59 -13.74 -1.60 7.42
N THR A 60 -14.16 -1.50 8.68
CA THR A 60 -14.24 -0.26 9.47
C THR A 60 -12.91 0.14 10.11
N VAL A 61 -11.92 -0.75 10.18
CA VAL A 61 -10.60 -0.44 10.76
C VAL A 61 -9.94 0.69 9.98
N SER A 62 -9.35 1.68 10.66
CA SER A 62 -8.71 2.83 9.98
C SER A 62 -7.57 2.40 9.05
N GLU A 63 -7.25 3.22 8.06
CA GLU A 63 -6.21 2.91 7.07
C GLU A 63 -4.82 2.80 7.71
N ALA A 64 -4.46 3.78 8.53
CA ALA A 64 -3.20 3.75 9.26
C ALA A 64 -3.07 2.47 10.10
N ALA A 65 -4.10 2.13 10.90
CA ALA A 65 -4.05 0.97 11.77
C ALA A 65 -3.88 -0.35 11.00
N VAL A 66 -4.63 -0.54 9.90
CA VAL A 66 -4.54 -1.80 9.15
C VAL A 66 -3.19 -1.95 8.44
N LEU A 67 -2.63 -0.87 7.91
CA LEU A 67 -1.30 -0.90 7.29
C LEU A 67 -0.22 -1.25 8.32
N THR A 68 -0.29 -0.67 9.53
CA THR A 68 0.63 -0.99 10.63
C THR A 68 0.52 -2.46 11.05
N ILE A 69 -0.70 -2.99 11.24
CA ILE A 69 -0.91 -4.40 11.61
C ILE A 69 -0.44 -5.35 10.50
N ALA A 70 -0.64 -4.98 9.24
CA ALA A 70 -0.19 -5.77 8.10
C ALA A 70 1.34 -5.75 7.91
N GLY A 71 2.03 -4.75 8.48
CA GLY A 71 3.45 -4.50 8.26
C GLY A 71 3.73 -3.90 6.88
N THR A 72 2.77 -3.16 6.31
CA THR A 72 2.86 -2.53 4.99
C THR A 72 3.29 -1.07 5.14
N ILE A 73 4.32 -0.67 4.37
CA ILE A 73 4.75 0.73 4.29
C ILE A 73 3.75 1.51 3.42
N PRO A 74 3.25 2.67 3.88
CA PRO A 74 2.40 3.53 3.07
C PRO A 74 3.04 3.91 1.73
N ILE A 75 2.26 3.82 0.65
CA ILE A 75 2.74 4.03 -0.73
C ILE A 75 3.27 5.44 -0.97
N ASP A 76 2.81 6.44 -0.22
CA ASP A 76 3.34 7.79 -0.34
C ASP A 76 4.78 7.92 0.17
N LEU A 77 5.17 7.09 1.14
CA LEU A 77 6.55 7.02 1.60
C LEU A 77 7.42 6.27 0.59
N LEU A 78 6.94 5.12 0.09
CA LEU A 78 7.64 4.34 -0.95
C LEU A 78 7.83 5.14 -2.24
N ALA A 79 6.83 5.90 -2.66
CA ALA A 79 6.91 6.71 -3.87
C ALA A 79 7.89 7.88 -3.71
N LYS A 80 8.00 8.46 -2.51
CA LYS A 80 9.00 9.50 -2.21
C LYS A 80 10.42 8.93 -2.21
N GLU A 81 10.61 7.75 -1.67
CA GLU A 81 11.90 7.05 -1.67
C GLU A 81 12.38 6.74 -3.10
N ARG A 82 11.48 6.30 -3.98
CA ARG A 82 11.82 5.97 -5.37
C ARG A 82 11.92 7.16 -6.31
N LYS A 83 11.42 8.33 -5.92
CA LYS A 83 11.54 9.52 -6.76
C LYS A 83 13.02 9.96 -6.74
N PRO A 84 13.70 10.04 -7.90
CA PRO A 84 15.07 10.50 -7.93
C PRO A 84 15.16 11.91 -7.36
N LEU A 85 16.20 12.15 -6.57
CA LEU A 85 16.53 13.49 -6.12
C LEU A 85 16.75 14.35 -7.36
N PRO A 86 16.18 15.58 -7.43
CA PRO A 86 16.50 16.47 -8.53
C PRO A 86 18.02 16.68 -8.55
N GLU A 87 18.64 16.42 -9.70
CA GLU A 87 20.06 16.72 -9.91
C GLU A 87 20.29 18.19 -9.53
N LYS A 88 21.19 18.42 -8.57
CA LYS A 88 21.62 19.78 -8.24
C LYS A 88 22.36 20.32 -9.46
N LYS A 89 21.77 21.30 -10.14
CA LYS A 89 22.47 22.14 -11.10
C LYS A 89 23.43 23.09 -10.39
#